data_AF-A0AA36CA67-F1
#
_entry.id   AF-A0AA36CA67-F1
#
_cell.length_a   1.000
_cell.length_b   1.000
_cell.length_c   1.000
_cell.angle_alpha   90.00
_cell.angle_beta   90.00
_cell.angle_gamma   90.00
#
_symmetry.space_group_name_H-M   'P 1'
#
loop_
_entity.id
_entity.type
_entity.pdbx_description
1 polymer ?
#
loop_
_entity_poly.entity_id
_entity_poly.type
_entity_poly.pdbx_seq_one_letter_code
_entity_poly.pdbx_strand_id
1 'polypeptide(L)'
;MFGTGGMKVRYINQTSSIAGTIAEKYKSLHNHMGGKTDICSGIPSERDTIKQFSWDDSVEWRKTDTMLVQTGCCYENGGESKLWAENEPAIVGSLLARTRGMLVHTDARSGSIIDSVGKERELVKGSIFIPLANGRYVFRLKKDGEFWTDVSAEISDAIPFHIREIGARGGMNLALIAMFALVLLLICCFIVRGRFVGFFNRKGLFPGGRGRDGFERIPLYEQDDDDEDTVVDMHKL
;
A
#
# COMPACT_ATOMS: atom_id res chain seq x y z
N MET A 1 8.07 47.55 -24.56
CA MET A 1 8.11 46.14 -24.12
C MET A 1 6.80 45.50 -24.56
N PHE A 2 6.83 44.60 -25.55
CA PHE A 2 5.62 43.95 -26.07
C PHE A 2 5.38 42.63 -25.32
N GLY A 3 4.67 42.70 -24.19
CA GLY A 3 4.10 41.51 -23.55
C GLY A 3 2.93 41.02 -24.39
N THR A 4 3.16 40.04 -25.27
CA THR A 4 2.12 39.43 -26.10
C THR A 4 1.69 38.10 -25.50
N GLY A 5 0.90 38.16 -24.44
CA GLY A 5 0.36 36.93 -23.87
C GLY A 5 -0.30 37.15 -22.55
N GLY A 6 -1.62 36.99 -22.53
CA GLY A 6 -2.38 36.93 -21.32
C GLY A 6 -1.93 35.87 -20.32
N MET A 7 -2.52 35.91 -19.13
CA MET A 7 -2.41 34.83 -18.16
C MET A 7 -3.01 33.55 -18.74
N LYS A 8 -2.24 32.45 -18.74
CA LYS A 8 -2.57 31.23 -19.47
C LYS A 8 -2.25 29.98 -18.65
N VAL A 9 -3.07 28.97 -18.82
CA VAL A 9 -2.82 27.60 -18.37
C VAL A 9 -2.77 26.73 -19.62
N ARG A 10 -1.69 26.01 -19.80
CA ARG A 10 -1.48 25.07 -20.90
C ARG A 10 -1.25 23.70 -20.28
N TYR A 11 -1.88 22.67 -20.81
CA TYR A 11 -1.72 21.33 -20.24
C TYR A 11 -1.51 20.26 -21.31
N ILE A 12 -0.85 19.20 -20.90
CA ILE A 12 -0.66 17.97 -21.67
C ILE A 12 -1.39 16.86 -20.97
N ASN A 13 -2.16 16.12 -21.75
CA ASN A 13 -3.01 15.05 -21.25
C ASN A 13 -2.57 13.71 -21.84
N GLN A 14 -1.53 13.13 -21.28
CA GLN A 14 -0.88 11.92 -21.79
C GLN A 14 -1.30 10.67 -21.00
N THR A 15 -1.20 10.72 -19.68
CA THR A 15 -1.27 9.54 -18.82
C THR A 15 -2.64 9.41 -18.19
N SER A 16 -3.13 10.45 -17.52
CA SER A 16 -4.25 10.30 -16.59
C SER A 16 -5.57 10.90 -17.04
N SER A 17 -5.62 11.61 -18.16
CA SER A 17 -6.84 12.27 -18.65
C SER A 17 -7.39 13.39 -17.72
N ILE A 18 -6.71 13.68 -16.59
CA ILE A 18 -7.14 14.65 -15.56
C ILE A 18 -6.53 16.04 -15.73
N ALA A 19 -5.52 16.20 -16.59
CA ALA A 19 -4.74 17.43 -16.66
C ALA A 19 -5.62 18.64 -17.00
N GLY A 20 -6.63 18.44 -17.85
CA GLY A 20 -7.64 19.45 -18.15
C GLY A 20 -8.49 19.84 -16.93
N THR A 21 -8.93 18.86 -16.14
CA THR A 21 -9.67 19.11 -14.89
C THR A 21 -8.82 19.89 -13.88
N ILE A 22 -7.53 19.58 -13.77
CA ILE A 22 -6.60 20.32 -12.91
C ILE A 22 -6.40 21.75 -13.42
N ALA A 23 -6.26 21.93 -14.73
CA ALA A 23 -6.12 23.26 -15.34
C ALA A 23 -7.38 24.12 -15.10
N GLU A 24 -8.57 23.55 -15.24
CA GLU A 24 -9.83 24.22 -14.91
C GLU A 24 -9.90 24.57 -13.42
N LYS A 25 -9.46 23.66 -12.55
CA LYS A 25 -9.40 23.93 -11.11
C LYS A 25 -8.48 25.10 -10.79
N TYR A 26 -7.29 25.13 -11.40
CA TYR A 26 -6.34 26.23 -11.30
C TYR A 26 -7.01 27.56 -11.68
N LYS A 27 -7.57 27.63 -12.90
CA LYS A 27 -8.24 28.83 -13.42
C LYS A 27 -9.38 29.30 -12.51
N SER A 28 -10.20 28.37 -12.02
CA SER A 28 -11.37 28.68 -11.20
C SER A 28 -11.00 29.34 -9.85
N LEU A 29 -9.83 29.02 -9.32
CA LEU A 29 -9.35 29.50 -8.02
C LEU A 29 -8.39 30.69 -8.12
N HIS A 30 -7.92 31.02 -9.33
CA HIS A 30 -7.03 32.15 -9.54
C HIS A 30 -7.84 33.45 -9.60
N ASN A 31 -7.52 34.40 -8.72
CA ASN A 31 -8.28 35.65 -8.52
C ASN A 31 -8.60 36.41 -9.81
N HIS A 32 -7.65 36.44 -10.73
CA HIS A 32 -7.78 37.16 -11.99
C HIS A 32 -8.21 36.30 -13.19
N MET A 33 -8.16 34.95 -13.08
CA MET A 33 -8.56 34.05 -14.17
C MET A 33 -9.97 33.51 -14.06
N GLY A 34 -10.54 33.48 -12.85
CA GLY A 34 -11.89 32.98 -12.60
C GLY A 34 -12.92 33.65 -13.52
N GLY A 35 -13.63 32.84 -14.31
CA GLY A 35 -14.74 33.30 -15.16
C GLY A 35 -14.36 34.09 -16.41
N LYS A 36 -13.07 34.27 -16.73
CA LYS A 36 -12.61 35.00 -17.92
C LYS A 36 -12.04 34.06 -18.96
N THR A 37 -12.29 34.35 -20.23
CA THR A 37 -11.71 33.61 -21.36
C THR A 37 -10.45 34.27 -21.86
N ASP A 38 -10.40 35.61 -21.88
CA ASP A 38 -9.26 36.44 -22.30
C ASP A 38 -8.83 37.34 -21.13
N ILE A 39 -7.58 37.24 -20.71
CA ILE A 39 -7.03 37.99 -19.58
C ILE A 39 -5.75 38.63 -20.06
N CYS A 40 -5.82 39.95 -20.27
CA CYS A 40 -4.86 40.77 -20.99
C CYS A 40 -4.97 40.57 -22.50
N SER A 41 -5.67 41.53 -23.11
CA SER A 41 -5.94 41.64 -24.53
C SER A 41 -4.68 41.42 -25.37
N GLY A 42 -4.72 40.40 -26.22
CA GLY A 42 -3.62 40.00 -27.11
C GLY A 42 -4.11 39.30 -28.38
N ILE A 43 -3.19 38.62 -29.06
CA ILE A 43 -3.39 37.95 -30.35
C ILE A 43 -4.69 37.11 -30.34
N PRO A 44 -5.63 37.32 -31.29
CA PRO A 44 -6.93 36.66 -31.29
C PRO A 44 -6.89 35.12 -31.23
N SER A 45 -5.86 34.49 -31.81
CA SER A 45 -5.67 33.03 -31.82
C SER A 45 -5.24 32.43 -30.47
N GLU A 46 -4.92 33.28 -29.50
CA GLU A 46 -4.37 32.92 -28.20
C GLU A 46 -5.21 33.46 -27.03
N ARG A 47 -6.46 33.81 -27.32
CA ARG A 47 -7.42 34.32 -26.34
C ARG A 47 -7.68 33.32 -25.22
N ASP A 48 -7.79 32.04 -25.53
CA ASP A 48 -8.18 31.04 -24.54
C ASP A 48 -7.18 30.93 -23.38
N THR A 49 -7.69 31.19 -22.18
CA THR A 49 -6.94 31.04 -20.92
C THR A 49 -6.50 29.59 -20.71
N ILE A 50 -7.29 28.58 -21.12
CA ILE A 50 -6.94 27.16 -21.03
C ILE A 50 -6.82 26.57 -22.43
N LYS A 51 -5.73 25.86 -22.71
CA LYS A 51 -5.55 25.15 -23.99
C LYS A 51 -4.69 23.90 -23.81
N GLN A 52 -5.11 22.79 -24.42
CA GLN A 52 -4.32 21.57 -24.48
C GLN A 52 -3.22 21.71 -25.54
N PHE A 53 -2.08 21.08 -25.28
CA PHE A 53 -1.03 20.85 -26.28
C PHE A 53 -0.43 19.46 -26.10
N SER A 54 0.44 19.06 -27.02
CA SER A 54 1.10 17.75 -27.02
C SER A 54 2.61 17.89 -26.86
N TRP A 55 3.24 16.87 -26.27
CA TRP A 55 4.68 16.71 -26.37
C TRP A 55 5.08 16.51 -27.83
N ASP A 56 6.35 16.83 -28.13
CA ASP A 56 6.93 16.39 -29.39
C ASP A 56 7.00 14.85 -29.41
N ASP A 57 6.46 14.26 -30.46
CA ASP A 57 6.46 12.81 -30.66
C ASP A 57 7.81 12.29 -31.17
N SER A 58 8.72 13.18 -31.56
CA SER A 58 10.07 12.83 -32.03
C SER A 58 11.01 12.33 -30.93
N VAL A 59 10.70 12.60 -29.65
CA VAL A 59 11.56 12.25 -28.51
C VAL A 59 10.96 11.08 -27.73
N GLU A 60 11.72 9.99 -27.64
CA GLU A 60 11.30 8.78 -26.92
C GLU A 60 11.67 8.90 -25.43
N TRP A 61 10.69 9.29 -24.61
CA TRP A 61 10.82 9.35 -23.16
C TRP A 61 9.47 9.11 -22.49
N ARG A 62 9.46 8.93 -21.16
CA ARG A 62 8.24 8.72 -20.39
C ARG A 62 7.44 10.03 -20.28
N LYS A 63 6.61 10.30 -21.30
CA LYS A 63 5.71 11.45 -21.33
C LYS A 63 4.80 11.46 -20.09
N THR A 64 4.71 12.62 -19.47
CA THR A 64 3.92 12.86 -18.26
C THR A 64 2.84 13.91 -18.52
N ASP A 65 1.73 13.81 -17.77
CA ASP A 65 0.80 14.93 -17.65
C ASP A 65 1.56 16.13 -17.08
N THR A 66 1.46 17.26 -17.77
CA THR A 66 2.20 18.49 -17.44
C THR A 66 1.26 19.66 -17.55
N MET A 67 1.43 20.64 -16.66
CA MET A 67 0.71 21.90 -16.69
C MET A 67 1.74 23.03 -16.67
N LEU A 68 1.71 23.90 -17.68
CA LEU A 68 2.43 25.16 -17.69
C LEU A 68 1.46 26.28 -17.37
N VAL A 69 1.86 27.13 -16.45
CA VAL A 69 1.07 28.26 -16.01
C VAL A 69 1.88 29.53 -16.23
N GLN A 70 1.31 30.45 -16.99
CA GLN A 70 1.76 31.82 -17.07
C GLN A 70 0.99 32.65 -16.04
N THR A 71 1.70 33.02 -14.96
CA THR A 71 1.14 33.65 -13.76
C THR A 71 0.90 35.16 -13.88
N GLY A 72 1.29 35.78 -15.00
CA GLY A 72 1.11 37.22 -15.24
C GLY A 72 1.33 37.62 -16.69
N CYS A 73 0.78 38.78 -17.07
CA CYS A 73 0.89 39.33 -18.44
C CYS A 73 2.07 40.28 -18.60
N CYS A 74 2.38 41.04 -17.54
CA CYS A 74 3.53 41.91 -17.44
C CYS A 74 4.19 41.67 -16.08
N TYR A 75 5.49 41.44 -16.09
CA TYR A 75 6.31 41.49 -14.90
C TYR A 75 6.57 42.99 -14.64
N GLU A 76 5.79 43.67 -13.78
CA GLU A 76 6.27 44.83 -12.97
C GLU A 76 5.22 45.58 -12.14
N ASN A 77 5.76 46.19 -11.06
CA ASN A 77 5.27 47.17 -10.07
C ASN A 77 4.45 46.71 -8.85
N GLY A 78 4.09 45.44 -8.74
CA GLY A 78 3.62 44.85 -7.48
C GLY A 78 4.61 43.78 -7.04
N GLY A 79 5.41 44.02 -6.00
CA GLY A 79 6.49 43.11 -5.58
C GLY A 79 6.08 41.64 -5.42
N GLU A 80 7.10 40.77 -5.38
CA GLU A 80 7.02 39.29 -5.37
C GLU A 80 5.98 38.70 -4.40
N SER A 81 5.67 39.40 -3.30
CA SER A 81 4.67 38.97 -2.32
C SER A 81 3.24 38.91 -2.85
N LYS A 82 2.88 39.69 -3.89
CA LYS A 82 1.54 39.65 -4.50
C LYS A 82 1.34 38.45 -5.42
N LEU A 83 2.39 38.04 -6.14
CA LEU A 83 2.32 36.88 -7.03
C LEU A 83 1.96 35.61 -6.26
N TRP A 84 2.60 35.37 -5.11
CA TRP A 84 2.23 34.21 -4.29
C TRP A 84 0.78 34.28 -3.81
N ALA A 85 0.37 35.39 -3.19
CA ALA A 85 -0.98 35.52 -2.63
C ALA A 85 -2.09 35.38 -3.70
N GLU A 86 -1.83 35.79 -4.94
CA GLU A 86 -2.76 35.65 -6.06
C GLU A 86 -2.85 34.22 -6.62
N ASN A 87 -1.76 33.47 -6.52
CA ASN A 87 -1.62 32.14 -7.14
C ASN A 87 -1.78 31.00 -6.13
N GLU A 88 -1.58 31.24 -4.83
CA GLU A 88 -1.58 30.22 -3.77
C GLU A 88 -2.86 29.37 -3.77
N PRO A 89 -4.09 29.94 -3.78
CA PRO A 89 -5.31 29.12 -3.79
C PRO A 89 -5.40 28.23 -5.03
N ALA A 90 -4.97 28.73 -6.18
CA ALA A 90 -4.96 28.00 -7.44
C ALA A 90 -3.93 26.86 -7.45
N ILE A 91 -2.72 27.11 -6.95
CA ILE A 91 -1.65 26.11 -6.83
C ILE A 91 -2.09 25.01 -5.86
N VAL A 92 -2.49 25.38 -4.63
CA VAL A 92 -2.92 24.43 -3.60
C VAL A 92 -4.12 23.62 -4.09
N GLY A 93 -5.14 24.29 -4.65
CA GLY A 93 -6.32 23.62 -5.18
C GLY A 93 -6.02 22.66 -6.33
N SER A 94 -5.03 22.98 -7.17
CA SER A 94 -4.59 22.10 -8.26
C SER A 94 -3.82 20.89 -7.76
N LEU A 95 -2.95 21.08 -6.76
CA LEU A 95 -2.23 19.98 -6.11
C LEU A 95 -3.21 19.05 -5.37
N LEU A 96 -4.21 19.61 -4.69
CA LEU A 96 -5.28 18.82 -4.07
C LEU A 96 -6.16 18.11 -5.10
N ALA A 97 -6.42 18.71 -6.27
CA ALA A 97 -7.14 18.03 -7.34
C ALA A 97 -6.33 16.85 -7.91
N ARG A 98 -4.99 16.97 -7.97
CA ARG A 98 -4.10 15.91 -8.43
C ARG A 98 -4.08 14.68 -7.51
N THR A 99 -4.26 14.86 -6.21
CA THR A 99 -4.29 13.75 -5.25
C THR A 99 -5.64 13.01 -5.24
N ARG A 100 -6.66 13.52 -5.94
CA ARG A 100 -7.96 12.86 -6.03
C ARG A 100 -7.88 11.60 -6.88
N GLY A 101 -8.46 10.52 -6.39
CA GLY A 101 -8.55 9.26 -7.12
C GLY A 101 -8.49 8.02 -6.24
N MET A 102 -7.94 6.96 -6.80
CA MET A 102 -7.87 5.66 -6.17
C MET A 102 -6.45 5.12 -6.20
N LEU A 103 -5.91 4.75 -5.05
CA LEU A 103 -4.72 3.92 -4.93
C LEU A 103 -5.15 2.46 -4.79
N VAL A 104 -4.72 1.63 -5.73
CA VAL A 104 -4.86 0.17 -5.64
C VAL A 104 -3.53 -0.40 -5.20
N HIS A 105 -3.55 -1.18 -4.13
CA HIS A 105 -2.42 -1.98 -3.67
C HIS A 105 -2.78 -3.45 -3.74
N THR A 106 -1.87 -4.27 -4.23
CA THR A 106 -2.05 -5.71 -4.34
C THR A 106 -0.77 -6.44 -3.98
N ASP A 107 -0.92 -7.67 -3.51
CA ASP A 107 0.18 -8.60 -3.27
C ASP A 107 0.81 -9.13 -4.57
N ALA A 108 0.12 -9.01 -5.70
CA ALA A 108 0.66 -9.36 -7.01
C ALA A 108 1.78 -8.37 -7.39
N ARG A 109 2.99 -8.88 -7.66
CA ARG A 109 4.13 -8.02 -8.07
C ARG A 109 3.91 -7.35 -9.42
N SER A 110 3.13 -7.99 -10.29
CA SER A 110 2.82 -7.60 -11.65
C SER A 110 1.35 -7.81 -11.95
N GLY A 111 0.84 -7.03 -12.90
CA GLY A 111 -0.54 -7.07 -13.35
C GLY A 111 -0.91 -5.74 -13.99
N SER A 112 -2.17 -5.62 -14.37
CA SER A 112 -2.70 -4.41 -14.97
C SER A 112 -4.11 -4.15 -14.49
N ILE A 113 -4.53 -2.89 -14.59
CA ILE A 113 -5.87 -2.45 -14.29
C ILE A 113 -6.47 -1.86 -15.56
N ILE A 114 -7.69 -2.27 -15.87
CA ILE A 114 -8.42 -1.87 -17.08
C ILE A 114 -9.62 -1.05 -16.64
N ASP A 115 -9.75 0.16 -17.17
CA ASP A 115 -10.92 1.01 -16.92
C ASP A 115 -12.14 0.60 -17.78
N SER A 116 -13.27 1.27 -17.55
CA SER A 116 -14.51 1.00 -18.28
C SER A 116 -14.43 1.31 -19.78
N VAL A 117 -13.44 2.09 -20.22
CA VAL A 117 -13.19 2.45 -21.62
C VAL A 117 -12.19 1.49 -22.27
N GLY A 118 -11.65 0.53 -21.50
CA GLY A 118 -10.67 -0.45 -21.98
C GLY A 118 -9.23 0.03 -21.95
N LYS A 119 -8.93 1.18 -21.32
CA LYS A 119 -7.55 1.65 -21.15
C LYS A 119 -6.86 0.81 -20.07
N GLU A 120 -5.84 0.08 -20.49
CA GLU A 120 -5.01 -0.75 -19.61
C GLU A 120 -3.85 0.06 -19.03
N ARG A 121 -3.57 -0.13 -17.74
CA ARG A 121 -2.46 0.50 -17.03
C ARG A 121 -1.74 -0.54 -16.17
N GLU A 122 -0.42 -0.58 -16.26
CA GLU A 122 0.38 -1.55 -15.51
C GLU A 122 0.54 -1.16 -14.04
N LEU A 123 0.55 -2.18 -13.18
CA LEU A 123 0.89 -2.06 -11.77
C LEU A 123 2.42 -1.89 -11.63
N VAL A 124 2.84 -0.95 -10.79
CA VAL A 124 4.24 -0.75 -10.44
C VAL A 124 4.46 -1.31 -9.03
N LYS A 125 5.18 -2.43 -8.94
CA LYS A 125 5.46 -3.13 -7.67
C LYS A 125 4.17 -3.44 -6.89
N GLY A 126 3.16 -3.96 -7.59
CA GLY A 126 1.85 -4.26 -7.01
C GLY A 126 1.03 -3.04 -6.59
N SER A 127 1.35 -1.85 -7.09
CA SER A 127 0.57 -0.65 -6.78
C SER A 127 0.33 0.21 -8.00
N ILE A 128 -0.83 0.88 -8.02
CA ILE A 128 -1.10 1.92 -9.01
C ILE A 128 -2.01 2.99 -8.41
N PHE A 129 -1.62 4.25 -8.62
CA PHE A 129 -2.51 5.37 -8.38
C PHE A 129 -3.22 5.75 -9.67
N ILE A 130 -4.55 5.76 -9.61
CA ILE A 130 -5.43 6.16 -10.69
C ILE A 130 -6.08 7.47 -10.27
N PRO A 131 -5.65 8.61 -10.83
CA PRO A 131 -6.34 9.85 -10.57
C PRO A 131 -7.70 9.87 -11.27
N LEU A 132 -8.71 10.38 -10.56
CA LEU A 132 -10.10 10.35 -10.99
C LEU A 132 -10.80 11.64 -10.59
N ALA A 133 -11.73 12.08 -11.44
CA ALA A 133 -12.65 13.16 -11.11
C ALA A 133 -13.78 12.63 -10.21
N ASN A 134 -14.69 13.52 -9.77
CA ASN A 134 -15.87 13.09 -9.03
C ASN A 134 -16.74 12.19 -9.92
N GLY A 135 -17.15 11.04 -9.40
CA GLY A 135 -17.89 10.04 -10.16
C GLY A 135 -17.76 8.64 -9.59
N ARG A 136 -18.49 7.70 -10.21
CA ARG A 136 -18.44 6.27 -9.89
C ARG A 136 -17.68 5.54 -10.97
N TYR A 137 -16.72 4.73 -10.55
CA TYR A 137 -15.81 4.02 -11.43
C TYR A 137 -15.74 2.56 -11.05
N VAL A 138 -15.60 1.71 -12.07
CA VAL A 138 -15.35 0.28 -11.95
C VAL A 138 -14.15 -0.05 -12.82
N PHE A 139 -13.20 -0.76 -12.24
CA PHE A 139 -11.98 -1.22 -12.88
C PHE A 139 -11.87 -2.73 -12.76
N ARG A 140 -11.28 -3.36 -13.76
CA ARG A 140 -10.99 -4.79 -13.76
C ARG A 140 -9.51 -5.00 -13.59
N LEU A 141 -9.13 -5.72 -12.53
CA LEU A 141 -7.75 -6.08 -12.27
C LEU A 141 -7.41 -7.37 -12.99
N LYS A 142 -6.31 -7.35 -13.73
CA LYS A 142 -5.77 -8.47 -14.48
C LYS A 142 -4.44 -8.89 -13.88
N LYS A 143 -4.27 -10.19 -13.68
CA LYS A 143 -3.04 -10.81 -13.16
C LYS A 143 -2.70 -11.98 -14.07
N ASP A 144 -1.45 -12.05 -14.51
CA ASP A 144 -0.94 -13.14 -15.35
C ASP A 144 -1.78 -13.43 -16.60
N GLY A 145 -2.36 -12.40 -17.19
CA GLY A 145 -3.21 -12.54 -18.39
C GLY A 145 -4.71 -12.74 -18.11
N GLU A 146 -5.08 -13.04 -16.87
CA GLU A 146 -6.46 -13.38 -16.49
C GLU A 146 -7.10 -12.32 -15.59
N PHE A 147 -8.42 -12.17 -15.69
CA PHE A 147 -9.17 -11.28 -14.80
C PHE A 147 -9.25 -11.88 -13.40
N TRP A 148 -8.80 -11.10 -12.44
CA TRP A 148 -8.71 -11.56 -11.06
C TRP A 148 -9.84 -11.02 -10.18
N THR A 149 -10.12 -9.72 -10.24
CA THR A 149 -11.20 -9.09 -9.48
C THR A 149 -11.61 -7.75 -10.08
N ASP A 150 -12.80 -7.30 -9.71
CA ASP A 150 -13.27 -5.94 -9.98
C ASP A 150 -13.05 -5.04 -8.77
N VAL A 151 -12.76 -3.78 -9.04
CA VAL A 151 -12.49 -2.74 -8.04
C VAL A 151 -13.36 -1.54 -8.36
N SER A 152 -14.15 -1.10 -7.39
CA SER A 152 -14.98 0.09 -7.54
C SER A 152 -14.57 1.22 -6.59
N ALA A 153 -14.72 2.44 -7.07
CA ALA A 153 -14.50 3.66 -6.32
C ALA A 153 -15.57 4.71 -6.64
N GLU A 154 -15.98 5.45 -5.62
CA GLU A 154 -16.88 6.60 -5.74
C GLU A 154 -16.15 7.83 -5.23
N ILE A 155 -15.63 8.64 -6.15
CA ILE A 155 -14.91 9.86 -5.80
C ILE A 155 -15.92 10.98 -5.66
N SER A 156 -15.84 11.71 -4.55
CA SER A 156 -16.68 12.89 -4.28
C SER A 156 -15.86 13.95 -3.55
N ASP A 157 -16.45 15.13 -3.33
CA ASP A 157 -15.79 16.17 -2.52
C ASP A 157 -15.66 15.77 -1.04
N ALA A 158 -16.53 14.89 -0.55
CA ALA A 158 -16.44 14.33 0.80
C ALA A 158 -15.39 13.23 0.91
N ILE A 159 -15.23 12.42 -0.16
CA ILE A 159 -14.28 11.31 -0.22
C ILE A 159 -13.43 11.46 -1.49
N PRO A 160 -12.38 12.30 -1.46
CA PRO A 160 -11.56 12.60 -2.63
C PRO A 160 -10.58 11.48 -2.99
N PHE A 161 -10.28 10.59 -2.04
CA PHE A 161 -9.23 9.58 -2.17
C PHE A 161 -9.67 8.24 -1.59
N HIS A 162 -9.46 7.17 -2.35
CA HIS A 162 -9.75 5.80 -1.95
C HIS A 162 -8.49 4.94 -1.97
N ILE A 163 -8.29 4.14 -0.93
CA ILE A 163 -7.30 3.06 -0.93
C ILE A 163 -8.04 1.73 -1.06
N ARG A 164 -7.59 0.87 -1.98
CA ARG A 164 -8.08 -0.48 -2.16
C ARG A 164 -6.94 -1.47 -2.02
N GLU A 165 -6.97 -2.25 -0.97
CA GLU A 165 -6.03 -3.35 -0.75
C GLU A 165 -6.64 -4.66 -1.23
N ILE A 166 -5.95 -5.30 -2.17
CA ILE A 166 -6.35 -6.55 -2.80
C ILE A 166 -5.27 -7.57 -2.45
N GLY A 167 -5.43 -8.19 -1.30
CA GLY A 167 -4.68 -9.40 -1.01
C GLY A 167 -5.22 -10.53 -1.88
N ALA A 168 -4.35 -11.44 -2.32
CA ALA A 168 -4.80 -12.79 -2.54
C ALA A 168 -5.52 -13.20 -1.26
N ARG A 169 -6.75 -13.68 -1.44
CA ARG A 169 -7.16 -14.85 -0.67
C ARG A 169 -6.17 -15.97 -1.04
N GLY A 170 -4.91 -15.84 -0.63
CA GLY A 170 -4.13 -16.97 -0.22
C GLY A 170 -4.97 -17.51 0.91
N GLY A 171 -5.82 -18.47 0.59
CA GLY A 171 -6.34 -19.34 1.61
C GLY A 171 -5.09 -19.82 2.33
N MET A 172 -4.80 -19.27 3.51
CA MET A 172 -4.08 -20.03 4.50
C MET A 172 -4.82 -21.35 4.49
N ASN A 173 -4.19 -22.38 3.92
CA ASN A 173 -4.84 -23.65 3.64
C ASN A 173 -5.56 -23.98 4.94
N LEU A 174 -6.89 -23.93 4.93
CA LEU A 174 -7.68 -24.12 6.15
C LEU A 174 -7.27 -25.47 6.77
N ALA A 175 -6.89 -26.41 5.89
CA ALA A 175 -6.21 -27.66 6.18
C ALA A 175 -4.90 -27.54 6.99
N LEU A 176 -4.01 -26.60 6.69
CA LEU A 176 -2.76 -26.38 7.45
C LEU A 176 -3.05 -25.87 8.86
N ILE A 177 -3.97 -24.90 9.00
CA ILE A 177 -4.39 -24.39 10.32
C ILE A 177 -5.07 -25.51 11.12
N ALA A 178 -5.97 -26.25 10.48
CA ALA A 178 -6.68 -27.37 11.08
C ALA A 178 -5.71 -28.49 11.50
N MET A 179 -4.70 -28.79 10.68
CA MET A 179 -3.64 -29.75 11.01
C MET A 179 -2.83 -29.30 12.24
N PHE A 180 -2.39 -28.04 12.30
CA PHE A 180 -1.69 -27.51 13.46
C PHE A 180 -2.55 -27.54 14.73
N ALA A 181 -3.82 -27.17 14.62
CA ALA A 181 -4.77 -27.25 15.74
C ALA A 181 -4.99 -28.69 16.23
N LEU A 182 -5.10 -29.66 15.31
CA LEU A 182 -5.28 -31.07 15.62
C LEU A 182 -4.04 -31.66 16.29
N VAL A 183 -2.84 -31.31 15.83
CA VAL A 183 -1.57 -31.72 16.45
C VAL A 183 -1.44 -31.17 17.87
N LEU A 184 -1.75 -29.88 18.08
CA LEU A 184 -1.74 -29.28 19.42
C LEU A 184 -2.74 -29.96 20.35
N LEU A 185 -3.94 -30.29 19.86
CA LEU A 185 -4.96 -30.97 20.64
C LEU A 185 -4.51 -32.39 21.05
N LEU A 186 -3.87 -33.13 20.14
CA LEU A 186 -3.27 -34.44 20.45
C LEU A 186 -2.18 -34.32 21.52
N ILE A 187 -1.27 -33.34 21.41
CA ILE A 187 -0.22 -33.09 22.41
C ILE A 187 -0.84 -32.81 23.78
N CYS A 188 -1.86 -31.95 23.85
CA CYS A 188 -2.59 -31.68 25.10
C CYS A 188 -3.20 -32.96 25.69
N CYS A 189 -3.83 -33.81 24.86
CA CYS A 189 -4.37 -35.10 25.29
C CYS A 189 -3.28 -36.04 25.87
N PHE A 190 -2.10 -36.11 25.23
CA PHE A 190 -0.98 -36.91 25.73
C PHE A 190 -0.41 -36.39 27.05
N ILE A 191 -0.30 -35.07 27.23
CA ILE A 191 0.16 -34.47 28.49
C ILE A 191 -0.84 -34.74 29.62
N VAL A 192 -2.14 -34.59 29.36
CA VAL A 192 -3.19 -34.88 30.35
C VAL A 192 -3.20 -36.37 30.71
N ARG A 193 -3.08 -37.27 29.72
CA ARG A 193 -3.00 -38.72 29.96
C ARG A 193 -1.74 -39.10 30.74
N GLY A 194 -0.58 -38.52 30.42
CA GLY A 194 0.67 -38.75 31.15
C GLY A 194 0.59 -38.31 32.61
N ARG A 195 -0.06 -37.17 32.87
CA ARG A 195 -0.31 -36.71 34.24
C ARG A 195 -1.35 -37.54 34.98
N PHE A 196 -2.40 -38.02 34.30
CA PHE A 196 -3.36 -38.95 34.87
C PHE A 196 -2.71 -40.29 35.22
N VAL A 197 -1.98 -40.93 34.31
CA VAL A 197 -1.30 -42.20 34.58
C VAL A 197 -0.25 -42.05 35.69
N GLY A 198 0.52 -40.95 35.71
CA GLY A 198 1.46 -40.66 36.79
C GLY A 198 0.79 -40.44 38.15
N PHE A 199 -0.39 -39.80 38.18
CA PHE A 199 -1.17 -39.59 39.40
C PHE A 199 -1.85 -40.88 39.90
N PHE A 200 -2.39 -41.71 38.99
CA PHE A 200 -3.03 -42.98 39.34
C PHE A 200 -2.04 -44.08 39.71
N ASN A 201 -0.83 -44.11 39.12
CA ASN A 201 0.26 -44.99 39.55
C ASN A 201 0.83 -44.56 40.92
N ARG A 202 0.93 -43.26 41.23
CA ARG A 202 1.34 -42.79 42.56
C ARG A 202 0.30 -43.04 43.65
N LYS A 203 -0.99 -43.10 43.30
CA LYS A 203 -2.09 -43.37 44.24
C LYS A 203 -2.51 -44.83 44.33
N GLY A 204 -1.82 -45.75 43.66
CA GLY A 204 -2.02 -47.20 43.83
C GLY A 204 -3.41 -47.71 43.41
N LEU A 205 -4.08 -47.05 42.46
CA LEU A 205 -5.48 -47.36 42.11
C LEU A 205 -5.67 -48.40 40.99
N PHE A 206 -4.59 -48.95 40.41
CA PHE A 206 -4.67 -50.11 39.51
C PHE A 206 -4.10 -51.36 40.20
N PRO A 207 -4.94 -52.20 40.83
CA PRO A 207 -4.54 -53.50 41.34
C PRO A 207 -4.58 -54.50 40.18
N GLY A 208 -3.46 -54.67 39.49
CA GLY A 208 -3.34 -55.64 38.41
C GLY A 208 -1.96 -56.29 38.42
N GLY A 209 -1.80 -57.35 39.22
CA GLY A 209 -0.61 -58.21 39.18
C GLY A 209 -0.04 -58.63 40.53
N ARG A 210 -0.87 -59.02 41.50
CA ARG A 210 -0.42 -59.92 42.57
C ARG A 210 -0.14 -61.29 41.94
N GLY A 211 1.12 -61.68 41.88
CA GLY A 211 1.50 -63.03 41.50
C GLY A 211 3.01 -63.23 41.53
N ARG A 212 3.49 -63.75 42.68
CA ARG A 212 4.83 -64.30 42.99
C ARG A 212 5.87 -63.24 43.39
N ASP A 213 6.13 -63.09 44.69
CA ASP A 213 6.99 -63.94 45.53
C ASP A 213 8.42 -64.02 45.01
N GLY A 214 9.35 -63.42 45.75
CA GLY A 214 10.75 -63.78 45.64
C GLY A 214 11.75 -62.67 46.00
N PHE A 215 12.19 -62.71 47.26
CA PHE A 215 13.54 -62.37 47.71
C PHE A 215 13.93 -60.90 47.98
N GLU A 216 13.86 -60.60 49.28
CA GLU A 216 14.93 -60.08 50.15
C GLU A 216 15.58 -58.73 49.82
N ARG A 217 15.23 -57.73 50.64
CA ARG A 217 16.04 -56.53 50.86
C ARG A 217 17.17 -56.88 51.85
N ILE A 218 18.41 -56.81 51.37
CA ILE A 218 19.60 -56.77 52.22
C ILE A 218 19.78 -55.32 52.70
N PRO A 219 19.94 -55.05 54.01
CA PRO A 219 20.29 -53.72 54.51
C PRO A 219 21.78 -53.47 54.25
N LEU A 220 22.10 -52.45 53.44
CA LEU A 220 23.48 -51.95 53.35
C LEU A 220 23.77 -51.12 54.59
N TYR A 221 24.66 -51.66 55.42
CA TYR A 221 25.27 -51.03 56.57
C TYR A 221 25.94 -49.70 56.19
N GLU A 222 25.87 -48.76 57.13
CA GLU A 222 26.71 -47.58 57.22
C GLU A 222 28.19 -48.02 57.20
N GLN A 223 28.96 -47.49 56.26
CA GLN A 223 30.41 -47.38 56.36
C GLN A 223 30.73 -45.89 56.41
N ASP A 224 30.83 -45.40 57.64
CA ASP A 224 31.76 -44.32 57.98
C ASP A 224 33.20 -44.86 57.92
N ASP A 225 34.13 -43.91 57.90
CA ASP A 225 35.59 -44.03 57.95
C ASP A 225 36.26 -44.28 56.58
N ASP A 226 37.30 -43.57 56.18
CA ASP A 226 37.94 -42.33 56.60
C ASP A 226 39.03 -42.11 55.54
N ASP A 227 39.32 -40.85 55.28
CA ASP A 227 40.65 -40.31 55.03
C ASP A 227 41.50 -40.60 53.77
N GLU A 228 42.23 -39.51 53.48
CA GLU A 228 43.52 -39.40 52.79
C GLU A 228 43.55 -39.23 51.26
N ASP A 229 43.49 -37.95 50.88
CA ASP A 229 44.51 -37.24 50.10
C ASP A 229 45.51 -38.10 49.30
N THR A 230 45.53 -37.91 47.98
CA THR A 230 46.81 -37.74 47.27
C THR A 230 46.63 -37.04 45.93
N VAL A 231 47.37 -35.95 45.83
CA VAL A 231 47.76 -35.17 44.66
C VAL A 231 48.36 -36.07 43.56
N VAL A 232 48.14 -35.73 42.28
CA VAL A 232 49.16 -35.55 41.21
C VAL A 232 48.51 -35.64 39.82
N ASP A 233 48.36 -34.45 39.24
CA ASP A 233 48.81 -33.97 37.93
C ASP A 233 49.03 -34.87 36.69
N MET A 234 48.63 -34.25 35.57
CA MET A 234 49.27 -34.19 34.24
C MET A 234 49.21 -35.34 33.20
N HIS A 235 48.83 -34.87 32.00
CA HIS A 235 49.38 -35.18 30.67
C HIS A 235 48.84 -36.36 29.85
N LYS A 236 48.14 -36.01 28.76
CA LYS A 236 48.52 -36.18 27.33
C LYS A 236 47.26 -35.89 26.49
N LEU A 237 47.17 -34.81 25.69
CA LEU A 237 47.84 -34.59 24.39
C LEU A 237 47.96 -35.86 23.55
#